data_AF-A0A2D6XLX1-F1
#
_entry.id   AF-A0A2D6XLX1-F1
#
_cell.length_a   1.000
_cell.length_b   1.000
_cell.length_c   1.000
_cell.angle_alpha   90.00
_cell.angle_beta   90.00
_cell.angle_gamma   90.00
#
_symmetry.space_group_name_H-M   'P 1'
#
loop_
_entity.id
_entity.type
_entity.pdbx_description
1 polymer ?
#
loop_
_entity_poly.entity_id
_entity_poly.type
_entity_poly.pdbx_seq_one_letter_code
_entity_poly.pdbx_strand_id
1 'polypeptide(L)'
;MRMNIPDNLTEQEAIDVITGVAKKLAPKFVFASFEIEDIEQEAFLMGVEGLERYDSTKPLENFMYAHINNRLKNFKRDNYYRFDYGNAQKIQDRKKSLLEPMDIAALYSVCSDDHTVHNAHLSEMLDLIDKKLPSDLRGDYLKLRSNSFLPKGRKAIITQVIENIIYGEYDEEE
;
A
#
# COMPACT_ATOMS: atom_id res chain seq x y z
N MET A 1 11.04 16.15 -33.52
CA MET A 1 9.62 15.98 -33.14
C MET A 1 8.86 17.09 -33.86
N ARG A 2 7.86 16.78 -34.69
CA ARG A 2 6.99 17.81 -35.30
C ARG A 2 5.76 17.92 -34.40
N MET A 3 5.50 19.10 -33.84
CA MET A 3 4.28 19.36 -33.09
C MET A 3 3.14 19.55 -34.10
N ASN A 4 2.09 18.75 -33.99
CA ASN A 4 0.87 18.93 -34.77
C ASN A 4 -0.03 19.92 -34.01
N ILE A 5 -0.04 21.17 -34.46
CA ILE A 5 -0.74 22.27 -33.81
C ILE A 5 -1.99 22.61 -34.63
N PRO A 6 -3.16 22.78 -33.99
CA PRO A 6 -4.36 23.24 -34.69
C PRO A 6 -4.16 24.66 -35.24
N ASP A 7 -4.74 24.95 -36.41
CA ASP A 7 -4.56 26.22 -37.15
C ASP A 7 -4.88 27.50 -36.34
N ASN A 8 -5.60 27.37 -35.22
CA ASN A 8 -6.03 28.48 -34.36
C ASN A 8 -5.04 28.83 -33.22
N LEU A 9 -3.90 28.15 -33.11
CA LEU A 9 -2.95 28.38 -32.02
C LEU A 9 -1.54 28.57 -32.53
N THR A 10 -0.78 29.51 -31.95
CA THR A 10 0.63 29.63 -32.28
C THR A 10 1.45 28.55 -31.58
N GLU A 11 2.56 28.15 -32.20
CA GLU A 11 3.49 27.18 -31.61
C GLU A 11 4.03 27.66 -30.26
N GLN A 12 4.32 28.96 -30.13
CA GLN A 12 4.85 29.53 -28.90
C GLN A 12 3.84 29.48 -27.76
N GLU A 13 2.57 29.83 -28.03
CA GLU A 13 1.50 29.74 -27.02
C GLU A 13 1.30 28.30 -26.54
N ALA A 14 1.36 27.31 -27.44
CA ALA A 14 1.25 25.91 -27.06
C ALA A 14 2.40 25.49 -26.13
N ILE A 15 3.62 25.83 -26.50
CA ILE A 15 4.83 25.51 -25.74
C ILE A 15 4.78 26.14 -24.34
N ASP A 16 4.42 27.42 -24.25
CA ASP A 16 4.39 28.15 -22.99
C ASP A 16 3.35 27.56 -22.02
N VAL A 17 2.15 27.25 -22.53
CA VAL A 17 1.09 26.65 -21.73
C VAL A 17 1.47 25.24 -21.26
N ILE A 18 1.98 24.39 -22.16
CA ILE A 18 2.38 23.02 -21.81
C ILE A 18 3.52 23.05 -20.78
N THR A 19 4.53 23.89 -20.98
CA THR A 19 5.67 24.04 -20.06
C THR A 19 5.21 24.52 -18.68
N GLY A 20 4.31 25.51 -18.63
CA GLY A 20 3.75 26.01 -17.37
C GLY A 20 2.99 24.92 -16.60
N VAL A 21 2.17 24.13 -17.31
CA VAL A 21 1.43 23.01 -16.72
C VAL A 21 2.36 21.89 -16.25
N ALA A 22 3.38 21.54 -17.04
CA ALA A 22 4.37 20.51 -16.70
C ALA A 22 5.11 20.87 -15.41
N LYS A 23 5.66 22.09 -15.32
CA LYS A 23 6.33 22.61 -14.11
C LYS A 23 5.44 22.57 -12.87
N LYS A 24 4.16 22.91 -13.03
CA LYS A 24 3.18 22.94 -11.93
C LYS A 24 2.83 21.54 -11.42
N LEU A 25 2.83 20.54 -12.29
CA LEU A 25 2.47 19.17 -11.95
C LEU A 25 3.68 18.35 -11.48
N ALA A 26 4.86 18.55 -12.07
CA ALA A 26 6.03 17.70 -11.88
C ALA A 26 6.41 17.41 -10.41
N PRO A 27 6.45 18.40 -9.49
CA PRO A 27 6.81 18.15 -8.09
C PRO A 27 5.90 17.14 -7.38
N LYS A 28 4.65 16.96 -7.82
CA LYS A 28 3.69 16.02 -7.21
C LYS A 28 3.88 14.58 -7.69
N PHE A 29 4.57 14.41 -8.81
CA PHE A 29 4.74 13.14 -9.50
C PHE A 29 6.19 12.66 -9.51
N VAL A 30 7.05 13.19 -8.63
CA VAL A 30 8.35 12.61 -8.29
C VAL A 30 8.15 11.25 -7.63
N PHE A 31 8.95 10.25 -8.03
CA PHE A 31 9.00 8.93 -7.39
C PHE A 31 10.29 8.17 -7.78
N ALA A 32 10.75 7.30 -6.87
CA ALA A 32 11.91 6.45 -7.09
C ALA A 32 13.16 7.23 -7.55
N SER A 33 13.55 7.09 -8.82
CA SER A 33 14.73 7.73 -9.43
C SER A 33 14.36 8.84 -10.41
N PHE A 34 13.09 9.22 -10.50
CA PHE A 34 12.64 10.32 -11.35
C PHE A 34 12.62 11.61 -10.54
N GLU A 35 13.53 12.52 -10.87
CA GLU A 35 13.61 13.85 -10.27
C GLU A 35 12.58 14.79 -10.91
N ILE A 36 12.47 16.02 -10.40
CA ILE A 36 11.46 16.98 -10.86
C ILE A 36 11.66 17.27 -12.35
N GLU A 37 12.91 17.43 -12.77
CA GLU A 37 13.33 17.73 -14.14
C GLU A 37 12.99 16.59 -15.10
N ASP A 38 13.08 15.34 -14.66
CA ASP A 38 12.70 14.16 -15.46
C ASP A 38 11.19 14.15 -15.68
N ILE A 39 10.43 14.35 -14.60
CA ILE A 39 8.97 14.38 -14.65
C ILE A 39 8.47 15.56 -15.48
N GLU A 40 9.12 16.73 -15.41
CA GLU A 40 8.80 17.90 -16.22
C GLU A 40 8.95 17.60 -17.72
N GLN A 41 10.06 16.97 -18.11
CA GLN A 41 10.30 16.59 -19.50
C GLN A 41 9.27 15.58 -20.01
N GLU A 42 8.99 14.54 -19.23
CA GLU A 42 7.98 13.54 -19.57
C GLU A 42 6.58 14.18 -19.66
N ALA A 43 6.22 15.04 -18.71
CA ALA A 43 4.97 15.79 -18.72
C ALA A 43 4.84 16.68 -19.96
N PHE A 44 5.92 17.33 -20.39
CA PHE A 44 5.94 18.13 -21.60
C PHE A 44 5.65 17.27 -22.83
N LEU A 45 6.37 16.14 -23.00
CA LEU A 45 6.17 15.22 -24.12
C LEU A 45 4.73 14.70 -24.20
N MET A 46 4.13 14.34 -23.04
CA MET A 46 2.72 13.94 -22.96
C MET A 46 1.77 15.07 -23.39
N GLY A 47 2.08 16.32 -23.03
CA GLY A 47 1.31 17.48 -23.47
C GLY A 47 1.37 17.68 -24.99
N VAL A 48 2.55 17.51 -25.58
CA VAL A 48 2.74 17.61 -27.04
C VAL A 48 1.97 16.51 -27.78
N GLU A 49 2.02 15.27 -27.30
CA GLU A 49 1.23 14.15 -27.85
C GLU A 49 -0.29 14.45 -27.75
N GLY A 50 -0.72 15.06 -26.65
CA GLY A 50 -2.11 15.40 -26.40
C GLY A 50 -2.69 16.51 -27.28
N LEU A 51 -1.85 17.37 -27.88
CA LEU A 51 -2.29 18.48 -28.73
C LEU A 51 -3.11 18.03 -29.94
N GLU A 52 -2.81 16.86 -30.50
CA GLU A 52 -3.55 16.31 -31.65
C GLU A 52 -5.03 16.06 -31.36
N ARG A 53 -5.39 15.91 -30.08
CA ARG A 53 -6.75 15.63 -29.63
C ARG A 53 -7.41 16.83 -28.96
N TYR A 54 -6.76 18.00 -29.02
CA TYR A 54 -7.26 19.21 -28.40
C TYR A 54 -8.46 19.75 -29.17
N ASP A 55 -9.53 19.98 -28.43
CA ASP A 55 -10.74 20.65 -28.91
C ASP A 55 -10.60 22.16 -28.68
N SER A 56 -10.48 22.93 -29.77
CA SER A 56 -10.25 24.38 -29.74
C SER A 56 -11.40 25.19 -29.12
N THR A 57 -12.53 24.56 -28.79
CA THR A 57 -13.64 25.24 -28.10
C THR A 57 -13.38 25.44 -26.59
N LYS A 58 -12.40 24.73 -26.02
CA LYS A 58 -12.10 24.77 -24.57
C LYS A 58 -10.77 25.48 -24.33
N PRO A 59 -10.52 26.02 -23.12
CA PRO A 59 -9.21 26.60 -22.80
C PRO A 59 -8.10 25.54 -22.82
N LEU A 60 -7.00 25.85 -23.51
CA LEU A 60 -5.86 24.94 -23.68
C LEU A 60 -5.27 24.51 -22.33
N GLU A 61 -5.07 25.44 -21.39
CA GLU A 61 -4.49 25.14 -20.08
C GLU A 61 -5.30 24.08 -19.32
N ASN A 62 -6.64 24.19 -19.33
CA ASN A 62 -7.51 23.24 -18.63
C ASN A 62 -7.43 21.84 -19.24
N PHE A 63 -7.44 21.77 -20.58
CA PHE A 63 -7.27 20.52 -21.30
C PHE A 63 -5.90 19.90 -20.99
N MET A 64 -4.83 20.69 -21.07
CA MET A 64 -3.46 20.25 -20.81
C MET A 64 -3.27 19.78 -19.38
N TYR A 65 -3.80 20.52 -18.41
CA TYR A 65 -3.75 20.14 -17.01
C TYR A 65 -4.41 18.78 -16.78
N ALA A 66 -5.63 18.59 -17.30
CA ALA A 66 -6.34 17.32 -17.17
C ALA A 66 -5.61 16.17 -17.89
N HIS A 67 -5.14 16.40 -19.12
CA HIS A 67 -4.46 15.40 -19.93
C HIS A 67 -3.14 14.95 -19.28
N ILE A 68 -2.23 15.91 -19.02
CA ILE A 68 -0.91 15.64 -18.45
C ILE A 68 -1.07 15.00 -17.06
N ASN A 69 -1.94 15.51 -16.20
CA ASN A 69 -2.16 14.93 -14.86
C ASN A 69 -2.63 13.47 -14.92
N ASN A 70 -3.51 13.12 -15.87
CA ASN A 70 -3.95 11.74 -16.05
C ASN A 70 -2.83 10.85 -16.62
N ARG A 71 -2.03 11.37 -17.55
CA ARG A 71 -0.89 10.63 -18.11
C ARG A 71 0.22 10.43 -17.09
N LEU A 72 0.53 11.42 -16.25
CA LEU A 72 1.49 11.29 -15.15
C LEU A 72 1.04 10.28 -14.09
N LYS A 73 -0.27 10.15 -13.82
CA LYS A 73 -0.78 9.07 -12.96
C LYS A 73 -0.51 7.69 -13.56
N ASN A 74 -0.75 7.51 -14.86
CA ASN A 74 -0.47 6.26 -15.56
C ASN A 74 1.04 6.00 -15.58
N PHE A 75 1.85 7.01 -15.93
CA PHE A 75 3.30 6.91 -15.95
C PHE A 75 3.85 6.49 -14.58
N LYS A 76 3.40 7.14 -13.51
CA LYS A 76 3.76 6.75 -12.15
C LYS A 76 3.30 5.33 -11.87
N ARG A 77 2.06 4.94 -12.17
CA ARG A 77 1.59 3.56 -11.95
C ARG A 77 2.45 2.51 -12.69
N ASP A 78 2.72 2.75 -13.96
CA ASP A 78 3.37 1.80 -14.86
C ASP A 78 4.89 1.69 -14.55
N ASN A 79 5.51 2.78 -14.08
CA ASN A 79 6.92 2.80 -13.67
C ASN A 79 7.17 2.51 -12.18
N TYR A 80 6.15 2.70 -11.34
CA TYR A 80 6.19 2.34 -9.91
C TYR A 80 5.99 0.83 -9.73
N TYR A 81 5.18 0.17 -10.57
CA TYR A 81 4.96 -1.28 -10.56
C TYR A 81 5.53 -1.96 -11.80
N ARG A 82 6.77 -2.45 -11.72
CA ARG A 82 7.31 -3.37 -12.75
C ARG A 82 6.66 -4.76 -12.57
N PHE A 83 5.60 -5.03 -13.33
CA PHE A 83 4.79 -6.26 -13.22
C PHE A 83 5.48 -7.54 -13.71
N ASP A 84 6.60 -7.45 -14.44
CA ASP A 84 7.11 -8.59 -15.23
C ASP A 84 7.93 -9.65 -14.47
N TYR A 85 8.14 -9.55 -13.17
CA TYR A 85 8.93 -10.56 -12.44
C TYR A 85 8.26 -10.95 -11.13
N GLY A 86 7.91 -12.23 -10.94
CA GLY A 86 7.22 -12.75 -9.75
C GLY A 86 7.91 -12.54 -8.39
N ASN A 87 9.11 -11.95 -8.35
CA ASN A 87 9.81 -11.46 -7.15
C ASN A 87 9.83 -9.92 -7.02
N ALA A 88 9.12 -9.21 -7.90
CA ALA A 88 9.11 -7.74 -7.97
C ALA A 88 8.63 -7.14 -6.66
N GLN A 89 7.58 -7.68 -6.04
CA GLN A 89 7.09 -7.18 -4.76
C GLN A 89 8.19 -7.18 -3.68
N LYS A 90 8.97 -8.27 -3.54
CA LYS A 90 10.06 -8.36 -2.55
C LYS A 90 11.25 -7.45 -2.84
N ILE A 91 11.58 -7.22 -4.12
CA ILE A 91 12.66 -6.31 -4.50
C ILE A 91 12.21 -4.86 -4.28
N GLN A 92 10.93 -4.57 -4.52
CA GLN A 92 10.34 -3.25 -4.41
C GLN A 92 10.02 -2.86 -2.96
N ASP A 93 9.56 -3.79 -2.12
CA ASP A 93 9.42 -3.55 -0.67
C ASP A 93 10.79 -3.22 -0.06
N ARG A 94 11.85 -3.88 -0.56
CA ARG A 94 13.23 -3.55 -0.18
C ARG A 94 13.64 -2.15 -0.64
N LYS A 95 13.34 -1.78 -1.89
CA LYS A 95 13.62 -0.43 -2.41
C LYS A 95 12.82 0.65 -1.69
N LYS A 96 11.54 0.43 -1.44
CA LYS A 96 10.67 1.32 -0.66
C LYS A 96 11.22 1.48 0.75
N SER A 97 11.57 0.39 1.43
CA SER A 97 12.18 0.43 2.76
C SER A 97 13.52 1.18 2.80
N LEU A 98 14.27 1.21 1.69
CA LEU A 98 15.54 1.94 1.57
C LEU A 98 15.35 3.42 1.20
N LEU A 99 14.39 3.72 0.32
CA LEU A 99 14.17 5.07 -0.23
C LEU A 99 13.21 5.90 0.64
N GLU A 100 12.29 5.24 1.33
CA GLU A 100 11.31 5.83 2.24
C GLU A 100 11.48 5.21 3.64
N PRO A 101 12.59 5.52 4.36
CA PRO A 101 12.82 4.97 5.68
C PRO A 101 11.69 5.39 6.63
N MET A 102 11.16 4.45 7.40
CA MET A 102 10.22 4.79 8.48
C MET A 102 10.91 5.71 9.49
N ASP A 103 10.14 6.67 10.00
CA ASP A 103 10.58 7.51 11.10
C ASP A 103 10.89 6.65 12.33
N ILE A 104 12.09 6.82 12.90
CA ILE A 104 12.55 6.13 14.10
C ILE A 104 11.61 6.41 15.28
N ALA A 105 11.02 7.60 15.35
CA ALA A 105 10.05 7.92 16.39
C ALA A 105 8.78 7.04 16.31
N ALA A 106 8.35 6.66 15.09
CA ALA A 106 7.23 5.73 14.91
C ALA A 106 7.60 4.30 15.36
N LEU A 107 8.86 3.89 15.21
CA LEU A 107 9.37 2.61 15.71
C LEU A 107 9.41 2.55 17.24
N TYR A 108 9.80 3.63 17.90
CA TYR A 108 9.78 3.69 19.37
C TYR A 108 8.36 3.50 19.92
N SER A 109 7.32 4.02 19.26
CA SER A 109 5.94 3.77 19.68
C SER A 109 5.55 2.28 19.61
N VAL A 110 6.10 1.51 18.67
CA VAL A 110 5.79 0.07 18.52
C VAL A 110 6.66 -0.78 19.46
N CYS A 111 7.88 -0.33 19.78
CA CYS A 111 8.82 -1.05 20.65
C CYS A 111 8.70 -0.70 22.13
N SER A 112 8.00 0.38 22.49
CA SER A 112 7.82 0.82 23.88
C SER A 112 6.53 0.34 24.53
N ASP A 113 5.62 -0.27 23.77
CA ASP A 113 4.58 -1.08 24.39
C ASP A 113 5.25 -2.34 24.96
N ASP A 114 4.79 -2.72 26.15
CA ASP A 114 5.25 -3.72 27.12
C ASP A 114 5.35 -5.18 26.58
N HIS A 115 5.82 -5.35 25.35
CA HIS A 115 5.72 -6.57 24.56
C HIS A 115 6.58 -7.70 25.11
N THR A 116 7.69 -7.45 25.79
CA THR A 116 8.53 -8.53 26.35
C THR A 116 7.81 -9.28 27.47
N VAL A 117 7.18 -8.55 28.40
CA VAL A 117 6.37 -9.13 29.49
C VAL A 117 5.09 -9.73 28.92
N HIS A 118 4.42 -9.04 27.99
CA HIS A 118 3.18 -9.52 27.41
C HIS A 118 3.37 -10.79 26.57
N ASN A 119 4.50 -10.93 25.86
CA ASN A 119 4.84 -12.13 25.09
C ASN A 119 5.20 -13.32 25.99
N ALA A 120 5.88 -13.10 27.11
CA ALA A 120 6.16 -14.14 28.09
C ALA A 120 4.86 -14.72 28.69
N HIS A 121 3.97 -13.83 29.12
CA HIS A 121 2.66 -14.21 29.66
C HIS A 121 1.78 -14.94 28.64
N LEU A 122 1.81 -14.52 27.37
CA LEU A 122 1.08 -15.20 26.29
C LEU A 122 1.63 -16.62 26.05
N SER A 123 2.96 -16.78 26.07
CA SER A 123 3.58 -18.10 25.92
C SER A 123 3.19 -19.04 27.07
N GLU A 124 3.21 -18.55 28.31
CA GLU A 124 2.80 -19.32 29.48
C GLU A 124 1.32 -19.74 29.41
N MET A 125 0.43 -18.83 28.97
CA MET A 125 -0.99 -19.15 28.76
C MET A 125 -1.20 -20.23 27.71
N LEU A 126 -0.47 -20.17 26.60
CA LEU A 126 -0.56 -21.19 25.54
C LEU A 126 -0.10 -22.56 26.04
N ASP A 127 1.00 -22.62 26.79
CA ASP A 127 1.49 -23.86 27.37
C ASP A 127 0.53 -24.46 28.40
N LEU A 128 -0.16 -23.62 29.18
CA LEU A 128 -1.19 -24.05 30.13
C LEU A 128 -2.41 -24.65 29.42
N ILE A 129 -2.87 -24.01 28.34
CA ILE A 129 -3.96 -24.53 27.50
C ILE A 129 -3.56 -25.89 26.90
N ASP A 130 -2.35 -26.00 26.34
CA ASP A 130 -1.88 -27.25 25.74
C ASP A 130 -1.73 -28.40 26.75
N LYS A 131 -1.54 -28.11 28.04
CA LYS A 131 -1.48 -29.13 29.11
C LYS A 131 -2.86 -29.54 29.63
N LYS A 132 -3.72 -28.56 29.94
CA LYS A 132 -5.01 -28.80 30.62
C LYS A 132 -6.19 -29.06 29.68
N LEU A 133 -6.07 -28.78 28.38
CA LEU A 133 -7.19 -28.95 27.47
C LEU A 133 -7.52 -30.45 27.26
N PRO A 134 -8.79 -30.87 27.51
CA PRO A 134 -9.23 -32.25 27.32
C PRO A 134 -9.02 -32.76 25.89
N SER A 135 -8.73 -34.05 25.76
CA SER A 135 -8.47 -34.72 24.47
C SER A 135 -9.59 -34.51 23.46
N ASP A 136 -10.85 -34.49 23.91
CA ASP A 136 -12.03 -34.36 23.06
C ASP A 136 -12.19 -32.98 22.41
N LEU A 137 -11.53 -31.94 22.95
CA LEU A 137 -11.56 -30.56 22.46
C LEU A 137 -10.28 -30.14 21.73
N ARG A 138 -9.21 -30.98 21.76
CA ARG A 138 -7.94 -30.72 21.05
C ARG A 138 -8.14 -30.47 19.56
N GLY A 139 -8.98 -31.27 18.91
CA GLY A 139 -9.27 -31.13 17.49
C GLY A 139 -9.95 -29.78 17.15
N ASP A 140 -10.77 -29.27 18.05
CA ASP A 140 -11.43 -27.97 17.88
C ASP A 140 -10.47 -26.81 18.18
N TYR A 141 -9.54 -26.98 19.11
CA TYR A 141 -8.48 -26.01 19.41
C TYR A 141 -7.53 -25.80 18.23
N LEU A 142 -7.11 -26.91 17.60
CA LEU A 142 -6.28 -26.85 16.39
C LEU A 142 -7.01 -26.17 15.23
N LYS A 143 -8.34 -26.31 15.15
CA LYS A 143 -9.15 -25.59 14.17
C LYS A 143 -9.19 -24.09 14.44
N LEU A 144 -9.29 -23.68 15.70
CA LEU A 144 -9.18 -22.26 16.08
C LEU A 144 -7.79 -21.69 15.76
N ARG A 145 -6.71 -22.41 16.05
CA ARG A 145 -5.33 -21.99 15.74
C ARG A 145 -5.08 -21.82 14.24
N SER A 146 -5.67 -22.69 13.42
CA SER A 146 -5.56 -22.65 11.96
C SER A 146 -6.60 -21.76 11.28
N ASN A 147 -7.46 -21.10 12.06
CA ASN A 147 -8.59 -20.30 11.57
C ASN A 147 -9.52 -21.07 10.60
N SER A 148 -9.68 -22.38 10.83
CA SER A 148 -10.58 -23.23 10.05
C SER A 148 -12.00 -23.25 10.63
N PHE A 149 -12.96 -23.71 9.84
CA PHE A 149 -14.38 -23.61 10.17
C PHE A 149 -14.75 -24.43 11.42
N LEU A 150 -15.42 -23.78 12.38
CA LEU A 150 -15.98 -24.40 13.58
C LEU A 150 -17.42 -23.90 13.81
N PRO A 151 -18.39 -24.80 14.07
CA PRO A 151 -19.76 -24.39 14.39
C PRO A 151 -19.84 -23.48 15.61
N LYS A 152 -20.75 -22.49 15.59
CA LYS A 152 -20.86 -21.46 16.65
C LYS A 152 -21.04 -22.03 18.06
N GLY A 153 -21.88 -23.06 18.22
CA GLY A 153 -22.08 -23.70 19.53
C GLY A 153 -20.82 -24.39 20.04
N ARG A 154 -20.06 -25.04 19.15
CA ARG A 154 -18.80 -25.72 19.50
C ARG A 154 -17.68 -24.73 19.80
N LYS A 155 -17.67 -23.59 19.09
CA LYS A 155 -16.79 -22.46 19.38
C LYS A 155 -17.04 -21.87 20.77
N ALA A 156 -18.29 -21.72 21.18
CA ALA A 156 -18.62 -21.23 22.51
C ALA A 156 -18.12 -22.17 23.62
N ILE A 157 -18.29 -23.50 23.44
CA ILE A 157 -17.84 -24.51 24.41
C ILE A 157 -16.32 -24.46 24.60
N ILE A 158 -15.55 -24.45 23.51
CA ILE A 158 -14.09 -24.42 23.63
C ILE A 158 -13.57 -23.09 24.18
N THR A 159 -14.20 -21.96 23.85
CA THR A 159 -13.84 -20.66 24.43
C THR A 159 -14.07 -20.65 25.93
N GLN A 160 -15.21 -21.19 26.41
CA GLN A 160 -15.48 -21.29 27.85
C GLN A 160 -14.45 -22.16 28.57
N VAL A 161 -14.07 -23.30 27.98
CA VAL A 161 -13.07 -24.19 28.58
C VAL A 161 -11.70 -23.53 28.64
N ILE A 162 -11.29 -22.80 27.60
CA ILE A 162 -10.04 -22.03 27.60
C ILE A 162 -10.07 -20.93 28.66
N GLU A 163 -11.18 -20.22 28.80
CA GLU A 163 -11.36 -19.21 29.86
C GLU A 163 -11.22 -19.84 31.25
N ASN A 164 -11.88 -20.97 31.50
CA ASN A 164 -11.78 -21.66 32.80
C ASN A 164 -10.34 -22.14 33.09
N ILE A 165 -9.58 -22.58 32.07
CA ILE A 165 -8.17 -22.96 32.21
C ILE A 165 -7.30 -21.75 32.58
N ILE A 166 -7.54 -20.59 31.98
CA ILE A 166 -6.78 -19.36 32.20
C ILE A 166 -7.07 -18.76 33.57
N TYR A 167 -8.34 -18.72 33.99
CA TYR A 167 -8.75 -18.13 35.27
C TYR A 167 -8.67 -19.08 36.46
N GLY A 168 -8.28 -20.34 36.24
CA GLY A 168 -7.98 -21.30 37.31
C GLY A 168 -9.20 -22.02 37.89
N GLU A 169 -10.36 -21.96 37.22
CA GLU A 169 -11.59 -22.67 37.62
C GLU A 169 -11.69 -24.08 37.03
N TYR A 170 -10.59 -24.63 36.51
CA TYR A 170 -10.53 -26.00 35.97
C TYR A 170 -9.94 -26.94 37.03
N ASP A 171 -10.80 -27.44 37.91
CA ASP A 171 -10.53 -28.60 38.77
C ASP A 171 -10.79 -29.87 37.96
N GLU A 172 -9.76 -30.70 37.81
CA GLU A 172 -9.93 -32.09 37.35
C GLU A 172 -10.70 -32.84 38.46
N GLU A 173 -12.01 -33.03 38.29
CA GLU A 173 -12.67 -34.14 38.97
C GLU A 173 -12.17 -35.45 38.31
N GLU A 174 -11.58 -36.33 39.14
CA GLU A 174 -11.01 -37.65 38.84
C GLU A 174 -11.81 -38.52 37.85
#